data_AF-V8CDD1-F1
#
_entry.id   AF-V8CDD1-F1
#
_cell.length_a   1.000
_cell.length_b   1.000
_cell.length_c   1.000
_cell.angle_alpha   90.00
_cell.angle_beta   90.00
_cell.angle_gamma   90.00
#
_symmetry.space_group_name_H-M   'P 1'
#
loop_
_entity.id
_entity.type
_entity.pdbx_description
1 polymer ?
#
loop_
_entity_poly.entity_id
_entity_poly.type
_entity_poly.pdbx_seq_one_letter_code
_entity_poly.pdbx_strand_id
1 'polypeptide(L)'
;MKKQIYDEKNGLSYTLHGDYYLPDLEINEEEPTYGKYGIMRKQFLKEHQSARYQYLVLTGKLTDHLNQVDKEVREKVEMLMEQLAE
;
A
#
# COMPACT_ATOMS: atom_id res chain seq x y z
N MET A 1 11.45 -29.30 -19.30
CA MET A 1 11.01 -28.78 -17.98
C MET A 1 9.68 -28.07 -18.14
N LYS A 2 8.84 -27.98 -17.11
CA LYS A 2 7.60 -27.18 -17.18
C LYS A 2 7.97 -25.70 -17.15
N LYS A 3 7.23 -24.87 -17.91
CA LYS A 3 7.46 -23.42 -17.93
C LYS A 3 7.11 -22.76 -16.59
N GLN A 4 6.08 -23.27 -15.92
CA GLN A 4 5.62 -22.82 -14.60
C GLN A 4 5.37 -24.01 -13.68
N ILE A 5 5.66 -23.81 -12.40
CA ILE A 5 5.40 -24.76 -11.31
C ILE A 5 4.82 -24.02 -10.11
N TYR A 6 4.06 -24.74 -9.27
CA TYR A 6 3.54 -24.23 -8.00
C TYR A 6 4.05 -25.14 -6.88
N ASP A 7 4.59 -24.55 -5.81
CA ASP A 7 5.06 -25.28 -4.63
C ASP A 7 4.04 -25.14 -3.48
N GLU A 8 3.35 -26.24 -3.17
CA GLU A 8 2.35 -26.28 -2.10
C GLU A 8 2.95 -26.03 -0.71
N LYS A 9 4.26 -26.25 -0.51
CA LYS A 9 4.90 -26.09 0.82
C LYS A 9 5.06 -24.63 1.22
N ASN A 10 5.28 -23.74 0.26
CA ASN A 10 5.47 -22.31 0.51
C ASN A 10 4.40 -21.42 -0.14
N GLY A 11 3.51 -22.00 -0.94
CA GLY A 11 2.41 -21.29 -1.59
C GLY A 11 2.83 -20.39 -2.75
N LEU A 12 4.04 -20.60 -3.31
CA LEU A 12 4.57 -19.75 -4.38
C LEU A 12 4.49 -20.43 -5.74
N SER A 13 4.17 -19.63 -6.75
CA SER A 13 4.37 -19.98 -8.16
C SER A 13 5.80 -19.63 -8.57
N TYR A 14 6.33 -20.38 -9.54
CA TYR A 14 7.64 -20.12 -10.11
C TYR A 14 7.62 -20.21 -11.63
N THR A 15 8.35 -19.31 -12.27
CA THR A 15 8.58 -19.30 -13.71
C THR A 15 10.02 -19.70 -14.05
N LEU A 16 10.17 -20.57 -15.06
CA LEU A 16 11.48 -21.03 -15.53
C LEU A 16 12.19 -19.92 -16.32
N HIS A 17 13.36 -19.51 -15.84
CA HIS A 17 14.28 -18.57 -16.50
C HIS A 17 15.65 -19.22 -16.68
N GLY A 18 15.97 -19.62 -17.91
CA GLY A 18 17.18 -20.40 -18.20
C GLY A 18 17.10 -21.77 -17.53
N ASP A 19 18.07 -22.06 -16.67
CA ASP A 19 18.17 -23.34 -15.94
C ASP A 19 17.57 -23.29 -14.52
N TYR A 20 16.97 -22.15 -14.14
CA TYR A 20 16.49 -21.90 -12.77
C TYR A 20 15.01 -21.50 -12.73
N TYR A 21 14.33 -21.89 -11.65
CA TYR A 21 13.00 -21.40 -11.33
C TYR A 21 13.09 -20.17 -10.44
N LEU A 22 12.51 -19.05 -10.89
CA LEU A 22 12.38 -17.83 -10.09
C LEU A 22 10.95 -17.72 -9.54
N PRO A 23 10.77 -17.36 -8.26
CA PRO A 23 9.44 -17.20 -7.68
C PRO A 23 8.73 -16.00 -8.32
N ASP A 24 7.45 -16.19 -8.61
CA ASP A 24 6.55 -15.14 -9.07
C ASP A 24 6.13 -14.32 -7.84
N LEU A 25 6.95 -13.33 -7.47
CA LEU A 25 6.69 -12.44 -6.34
C LEU A 25 5.82 -11.27 -6.77
N GLU A 26 4.63 -11.17 -6.20
CA GLU A 26 3.74 -10.01 -6.36
C GLU A 26 3.63 -9.25 -5.03
N ILE A 27 3.89 -7.95 -5.08
CA ILE A 27 3.58 -7.05 -3.98
C ILE A 27 2.14 -6.60 -4.20
N ASN A 28 1.22 -7.11 -3.38
CA ASN A 28 -0.17 -6.66 -3.34
C ASN A 28 -0.25 -5.29 -2.64
N GLU A 29 0.35 -4.27 -3.22
CA GLU A 29 0.15 -2.88 -2.81
C GLU A 29 -1.19 -2.39 -3.40
N GLU A 30 -2.06 -1.78 -2.58
CA GLU A 30 -3.23 -1.10 -3.13
C GLU A 30 -2.81 0.01 -4.10
N GLU A 31 -3.70 0.32 -5.05
CA GLU A 31 -3.49 1.48 -5.91
C GLU A 31 -3.54 2.78 -5.08
N PRO A 32 -2.63 3.74 -5.34
CA PRO A 32 -2.62 5.02 -4.65
C PRO A 32 -3.79 5.88 -5.13
N THR A 33 -4.85 5.93 -4.33
CA THR A 33 -6.06 6.74 -4.58
C THR A 33 -6.12 7.99 -3.69
N TYR A 34 -5.20 8.12 -2.74
CA TYR A 34 -5.12 9.26 -1.83
C TYR A 34 -4.80 10.59 -2.54
N GLY A 35 -5.51 11.65 -2.14
CA GLY A 35 -5.31 13.01 -2.62
C GLY A 35 -4.46 13.87 -1.68
N LYS A 36 -4.90 15.12 -1.48
CA LYS A 36 -4.19 16.16 -0.71
C LYS A 36 -3.83 15.70 0.71
N TYR A 37 -4.78 15.09 1.43
CA TYR A 37 -4.58 14.75 2.84
C TYR A 37 -3.66 13.54 3.00
N GLY A 38 -3.69 12.59 2.08
CA GLY A 38 -2.71 11.51 2.01
C GLY A 38 -1.29 12.01 1.73
N ILE A 39 -1.12 12.96 0.81
CA ILE A 39 0.19 13.59 0.56
C ILE A 39 0.72 14.29 1.83
N MET A 40 -0.14 15.06 2.51
CA MET A 40 0.23 15.71 3.78
C MET A 40 0.61 14.69 4.85
N ARG A 41 -0.13 13.59 4.98
CA ARG A 41 0.17 12.51 5.92
C ARG A 41 1.51 11.85 5.60
N LYS A 42 1.80 11.60 4.32
CA LYS A 42 3.06 11.02 3.86
C LYS A 42 4.25 11.93 4.21
N GLN A 43 4.12 13.24 4.00
CA GLN A 43 5.16 14.20 4.34
C GLN A 43 5.42 14.22 5.85
N PHE A 44 4.34 14.32 6.64
CA PHE A 44 4.44 14.27 8.10
C PHE A 44 5.11 12.98 8.60
N LEU A 45 4.75 11.83 8.03
CA LEU A 45 5.37 10.55 8.37
C LEU A 45 6.87 10.56 8.10
N LYS A 46 7.32 11.15 6.99
CA LYS A 46 8.76 11.25 6.67
C LYS A 46 9.51 12.18 7.60
N GLU A 47 8.97 13.36 7.88
CA GLU A 47 9.65 14.41 8.64
C GLU A 47 9.64 14.17 10.16
N HIS A 48 8.54 13.61 10.67
CA HIS A 48 8.29 13.55 12.11
C HIS A 48 8.12 12.12 12.66
N GLN A 49 7.87 11.12 11.81
CA GLN A 49 7.65 9.73 12.25
C GLN A 49 8.38 8.73 11.34
N SER A 50 9.66 9.01 11.04
CA SER A 50 10.46 8.27 10.06
C SER A 50 10.49 6.75 10.30
N ALA A 51 10.56 6.31 11.56
CA ALA A 51 10.49 4.89 11.91
C ALA A 51 9.16 4.24 11.49
N ARG A 52 8.04 4.94 11.70
CA ARG A 52 6.71 4.47 11.29
C ARG A 52 6.57 4.47 9.76
N TYR A 53 7.10 5.49 9.10
CA TYR A 53 7.15 5.54 7.64
C TYR A 53 7.90 4.33 7.07
N GLN A 54 9.11 4.05 7.59
CA GLN A 54 9.92 2.91 7.16
C GLN A 54 9.20 1.59 7.40
N TYR A 55 8.58 1.41 8.56
CA TYR A 55 7.78 0.22 8.85
C TYR A 55 6.65 0.02 7.83
N LEU A 56 5.90 1.07 7.49
CA LEU A 56 4.81 0.97 6.51
C LEU A 56 5.31 0.66 5.10
N VAL A 57 6.46 1.21 4.70
CA VAL A 57 7.11 0.89 3.41
C VAL A 57 7.55 -0.57 3.38
N LEU A 58 8.25 -1.04 4.41
CA LEU A 58 8.78 -2.41 4.47
C LEU A 58 7.68 -3.47 4.54
N THR A 59 6.51 -3.10 5.06
CA THR A 59 5.35 -4.00 5.15
C THR A 59 4.42 -3.91 3.94
N GLY A 60 4.69 -3.02 2.97
CA GLY A 60 3.80 -2.78 1.81
C GLY A 60 2.49 -2.08 2.16
N LYS A 61 2.32 -1.60 3.41
CA LYS A 61 1.05 -1.02 3.93
C LYS A 61 0.98 0.49 3.81
N LEU A 62 1.98 1.12 3.19
CA LEU A 62 2.02 2.58 3.11
C LEU A 62 0.85 3.12 2.29
N THR A 63 0.57 2.55 1.13
CA THR A 63 -0.47 3.06 0.23
C THR A 63 -1.85 2.96 0.85
N ASP A 64 -2.21 1.80 1.40
CA ASP A 64 -3.47 1.56 2.11
C ASP A 64 -3.66 2.56 3.25
N HIS A 65 -2.60 2.79 4.05
CA HIS A 65 -2.65 3.75 5.16
C HIS A 65 -2.96 5.17 4.67
N LEU A 66 -2.33 5.59 3.57
CA LEU A 66 -2.53 6.93 3.02
C LEU A 66 -3.92 7.07 2.37
N ASN A 67 -4.39 6.03 1.67
CA ASN A 67 -5.76 5.94 1.12
C ASN A 67 -6.80 6.12 2.23
N GLN A 68 -6.66 5.35 3.31
CA GLN A 68 -7.58 5.40 4.44
C GLN A 68 -7.60 6.76 5.13
N VAL A 69 -6.42 7.34 5.41
CA VAL A 69 -6.34 8.66 6.06
C VAL A 69 -6.96 9.74 5.17
N ASP A 70 -6.71 9.71 3.86
CA ASP A 70 -7.27 10.71 2.95
C ASP A 70 -8.80 10.64 2.89
N LYS A 71 -9.34 9.42 2.81
CA LYS A 71 -10.79 9.17 2.85
C LYS A 71 -11.41 9.69 4.15
N GLU A 72 -10.87 9.30 5.30
CA GLU A 72 -11.40 9.71 6.61
C GLU A 72 -11.41 11.23 6.78
N VAL A 73 -10.36 11.92 6.32
CA VAL A 73 -10.28 13.37 6.45
C VAL A 73 -11.28 14.05 5.51
N ARG A 74 -11.45 13.53 4.29
CA ARG A 74 -12.42 14.06 3.33
C ARG A 74 -13.85 13.95 3.87
N GLU A 75 -14.23 12.78 4.37
CA GLU A 75 -15.54 12.54 4.98
C GLU A 75 -15.79 13.48 6.17
N LYS A 76 -14.79 13.69 7.04
CA LYS A 76 -14.91 14.62 8.16
C LYS A 76 -15.08 16.07 7.71
N VAL A 77 -14.36 16.48 6.67
CA VAL A 77 -14.47 17.84 6.13
C VAL A 77 -15.84 18.06 5.51
N GLU A 78 -16.36 17.08 4.76
CA GLU A 78 -17.71 17.14 4.18
C GLU A 78 -18.78 17.28 5.26
N MET A 79 -18.76 16.41 6.28
CA MET A 79 -19.70 16.49 7.41
C MET A 79 -19.65 17.85 8.14
N LEU A 80 -18.45 18.40 8.37
CA LEU A 80 -18.31 19.70 9.02
C LEU A 80 -18.83 20.86 8.15
N MET A 81 -18.67 20.77 6.82
CA MET A 81 -19.19 21.78 5.90
C MET A 81 -20.72 21.76 5.86
N GLU A 82 -21.33 20.57 5.88
CA GLU A 82 -22.79 20.42 5.96
C GLU A 82 -23.35 21.05 7.25
N GLN A 83 -22.70 20.79 8.40
CA GLN A 83 -23.09 21.38 9.68
C GLN A 83 -22.95 22.90 9.77
N LEU A 84 -22.04 23.50 9.00
CA LEU A 84 -21.84 24.94 8.95
C LEU A 84 -22.75 25.65 7.95
N ALA A 85 -23.33 24.91 7.01
CA ALA A 85 -24.25 25.43 6.00
C ALA A 85 -25.72 25.39 6.45
N GLU A 86 -26.02 24.67 7.53
CA GLU A 86 -27.29 24.68 8.27
C GLU A 86 -27.36 25.88 9.24
#